data_AF-A0A9E7Z008-F1
#
_entry.id   AF-A0A9E7Z008-F1
#
_cell.length_a   1.000
_cell.length_b   1.000
_cell.length_c   1.000
_cell.angle_alpha   90.00
_cell.angle_beta   90.00
_cell.angle_gamma   90.00
#
_symmetry.space_group_name_H-M   'P 1'
#
loop_
_entity.id
_entity.type
_entity.pdbx_description
1 polymer ?
#
loop_
_entity_poly.entity_id
_entity_poly.type
_entity_poly.pdbx_seq_one_letter_code
_entity_poly.pdbx_strand_id
1 'polypeptide(L)'
;MYLLFAASLVLAGCIGMTQREIRAQAVEVRQTSVPASRVLECFKVELNDLARTVTYPHDSKVEVSIGAEQAGDYRLYYLVGIQPEGEATVLSIRRTARAFVPLPPQKFGALLDRCAPAM
;
A
#
# COMPACT_ATOMS: atom_id res chain seq x y z
N MET A 1 -36.03 -25.52 -21.53
CA MET A 1 -35.43 -24.20 -21.85
C MET A 1 -34.28 -23.99 -20.89
N TYR A 2 -33.06 -24.40 -21.28
CA TYR A 2 -31.90 -24.38 -20.41
C TYR A 2 -31.37 -22.95 -20.28
N LEU A 3 -31.32 -22.44 -19.05
CA LEU A 3 -30.67 -21.19 -18.66
C LEU A 3 -29.15 -21.31 -18.89
N LEU A 4 -28.66 -20.70 -19.96
CA LEU A 4 -27.23 -20.43 -20.14
C LEU A 4 -26.86 -19.22 -19.27
N PHE A 5 -26.46 -19.50 -18.02
CA PHE A 5 -25.64 -18.56 -17.25
C PHE A 5 -24.26 -18.52 -17.92
N ALA A 6 -24.06 -17.54 -18.80
CA ALA A 6 -22.74 -17.15 -19.24
C ALA A 6 -22.02 -16.55 -18.03
N ALA A 7 -21.33 -17.41 -17.27
CA ALA A 7 -20.30 -16.98 -16.34
C ALA A 7 -19.18 -16.37 -17.18
N SER A 8 -19.28 -15.06 -17.43
CA SER A 8 -18.16 -14.24 -17.87
C SER A 8 -17.10 -14.34 -16.78
N LEU A 9 -16.24 -15.35 -16.92
CA LEU A 9 -14.96 -15.49 -16.23
C LEU A 9 -14.24 -14.16 -16.37
N VAL A 10 -14.29 -13.38 -15.30
CA VAL A 10 -13.59 -12.13 -15.16
C VAL A 10 -12.10 -12.45 -15.26
N LEU A 11 -11.55 -12.41 -16.47
CA LEU A 11 -10.12 -12.32 -16.78
C LEU A 11 -9.57 -10.96 -16.30
N ALA A 12 -9.98 -10.48 -15.12
CA ALA A 12 -9.31 -9.39 -14.44
C ALA A 12 -7.98 -9.98 -13.98
N GLY A 13 -6.98 -9.73 -14.82
CA GLY A 13 -5.63 -10.24 -14.71
C GLY A 13 -5.00 -9.99 -13.35
N CYS A 14 -3.90 -10.69 -13.15
CA CYS A 14 -2.99 -10.59 -12.00
C CYS A 14 -2.27 -9.23 -11.91
N ILE A 15 -2.90 -8.15 -12.38
CA ILE A 15 -2.33 -6.83 -12.54
C ILE A 15 -2.67 -6.00 -11.30
N GLY A 16 -1.71 -5.24 -10.79
CA GLY A 16 -1.94 -4.30 -9.68
C GLY A 16 -2.86 -3.14 -10.08
N MET A 17 -3.15 -2.25 -9.14
CA MET A 17 -4.02 -1.10 -9.34
C MET A 17 -3.26 0.14 -9.80
N THR A 18 -3.92 1.04 -10.52
CA THR A 18 -3.45 2.41 -10.72
C THR A 18 -3.52 3.21 -9.42
N GLN A 19 -2.86 4.38 -9.39
CA GLN A 19 -2.97 5.35 -8.29
C GLN A 19 -4.42 5.73 -7.96
N ARG A 20 -5.26 5.93 -8.98
CA ARG A 20 -6.67 6.30 -8.79
C ARG A 20 -7.46 5.16 -8.16
N GLU A 21 -7.30 3.94 -8.66
CA GLU A 21 -8.03 2.75 -8.19
C GLU A 21 -7.66 2.39 -6.76
N ILE A 22 -6.38 2.43 -6.39
CA ILE A 22 -5.95 2.07 -5.04
C ILE A 22 -6.43 3.10 -4.00
N ARG A 23 -6.52 4.39 -4.36
CA ARG A 23 -7.04 5.44 -3.47
C ARG A 23 -8.53 5.28 -3.16
N ALA A 24 -9.28 4.67 -4.07
CA ALA A 24 -10.69 4.35 -3.89
C ALA A 24 -10.92 3.11 -3.00
N GLN A 25 -9.87 2.36 -2.65
CA GLN A 25 -9.99 1.24 -1.72
C GLN A 25 -10.24 1.71 -0.29
N ALA A 26 -10.87 0.85 0.50
CA ALA A 26 -11.05 1.04 1.92
C ALA A 26 -9.68 1.30 2.60
N VAL A 27 -9.67 2.26 3.52
CA VAL A 27 -8.48 2.62 4.29
C VAL A 27 -8.47 1.84 5.60
N GLU A 28 -7.37 1.14 5.84
CA GLU A 28 -7.00 0.61 7.15
C GLU A 28 -6.13 1.67 7.84
N VAL A 29 -6.47 2.01 9.09
CA VAL A 29 -5.72 3.00 9.87
C VAL A 29 -4.95 2.29 10.96
N ARG A 30 -3.67 2.62 11.08
CA ARG A 30 -2.78 2.14 12.13
C ARG A 30 -2.09 3.32 12.79
N GLN A 31 -1.99 3.31 14.11
CA GLN A 31 -1.24 4.31 14.87
C GLN A 31 0.00 3.68 15.48
N THR A 32 1.08 4.45 15.54
CA THR A 32 2.35 4.05 16.17
C THR A 32 2.95 5.23 16.93
N SER A 33 3.67 4.96 18.02
CA SER A 33 4.46 5.97 18.73
C SER A 33 5.81 6.25 18.05
N VAL A 34 6.16 5.48 17.01
CA VAL A 34 7.37 5.72 16.23
C VAL A 34 7.22 7.00 15.42
N PRO A 35 8.18 7.93 15.45
CA PRO A 35 8.11 9.18 14.69
C PRO A 35 7.98 8.95 13.18
N ALA A 36 7.19 9.76 12.48
CA ALA A 36 6.90 9.62 11.05
C ALA A 36 8.16 9.53 10.17
N SER A 37 9.20 10.30 10.53
CA SER A 37 10.51 10.27 9.85
C SER A 37 11.22 8.92 10.00
N ARG A 38 11.14 8.30 11.19
CA ARG A 38 11.70 6.97 11.46
C ARG A 38 10.92 5.86 10.77
N VAL A 39 9.59 5.96 10.73
CA VAL A 39 8.75 5.04 9.96
C VAL A 39 9.14 5.09 8.48
N LEU A 40 9.22 6.29 7.91
CA LEU A 40 9.59 6.48 6.50
C LEU A 40 10.98 5.93 6.19
N GLU A 41 11.96 6.19 7.07
CA GLU A 41 13.33 5.70 6.88
C GLU A 41 13.38 4.16 6.90
N CYS A 42 12.69 3.54 7.85
CA CYS A 42 12.59 2.08 7.92
C CYS A 42 11.96 1.49 6.65
N PHE A 43 10.90 2.11 6.13
CA PHE A 43 10.27 1.71 4.87
C PHE A 43 11.24 1.80 3.69
N LYS A 44 12.03 2.87 3.58
CA LYS A 44 13.01 3.02 2.50
C LYS A 44 14.05 1.90 2.52
N VAL A 45 14.58 1.58 3.70
CA VAL A 45 15.58 0.52 3.88
C VAL A 45 15.01 -0.86 3.53
N GLU A 46 13.81 -1.17 4.02
CA GLU A 46 13.24 -2.52 3.88
C GLU A 46 12.58 -2.76 2.51
N LEU A 47 12.06 -1.73 1.84
CA LEU A 47 11.37 -1.86 0.55
C LEU A 47 12.30 -1.66 -0.65
N ASN A 48 13.41 -0.92 -0.48
CA ASN A 48 14.36 -0.61 -1.56
C ASN A 48 13.63 -0.16 -2.85
N ASP A 49 13.91 -0.78 -3.99
CA ASP A 49 13.34 -0.43 -5.30
C ASP A 49 11.84 -0.75 -5.47
N LEU A 50 11.22 -1.43 -4.51
CA LEU A 50 9.79 -1.77 -4.57
C LEU A 50 8.88 -0.58 -4.21
N ALA A 51 9.44 0.52 -3.72
CA ALA A 51 8.70 1.66 -3.23
C ALA A 51 9.03 2.96 -3.98
N ARG A 52 8.00 3.76 -4.24
CA ARG A 52 8.11 5.15 -4.69
C ARG A 52 7.49 6.05 -3.65
N THR A 53 8.15 7.15 -3.31
CA THR A 53 7.68 8.08 -2.28
C THR A 53 7.27 9.41 -2.90
N VAL A 54 6.13 9.95 -2.46
CA VAL A 54 5.69 11.32 -2.77
C VAL A 54 5.44 12.05 -1.45
N THR A 55 5.98 13.25 -1.31
CA THR A 55 5.76 14.10 -0.14
C THR A 55 4.73 15.17 -0.46
N TYR A 56 3.79 15.39 0.44
CA TYR A 56 2.78 16.44 0.41
C TYR A 56 3.06 17.41 1.56
N PRO A 57 3.88 18.47 1.34
CA PRO A 57 4.37 19.32 2.43
C PRO A 57 3.24 20.06 3.17
N HIS A 58 2.20 20.48 2.44
CA HIS A 58 1.07 21.21 3.01
C HIS A 58 0.29 20.40 4.06
N ASP A 59 0.25 19.08 3.91
CA ASP A 59 -0.50 18.18 4.80
C ASP A 59 0.42 17.45 5.80
N SER A 60 1.71 17.76 5.78
CA SER A 60 2.76 17.01 6.50
C SER A 60 2.69 15.49 6.25
N LYS A 61 2.24 15.09 5.05
CA LYS A 61 1.96 13.71 4.70
C LYS A 61 2.99 13.19 3.71
N VAL A 62 3.38 11.94 3.86
CA VAL A 62 4.20 11.21 2.90
C VAL A 62 3.41 10.00 2.42
N GLU A 63 3.36 9.76 1.11
CA GLU A 63 2.81 8.53 0.55
C GLU A 63 3.91 7.63 0.00
N VAL A 64 3.86 6.37 0.40
CA VAL A 64 4.71 5.28 -0.09
C VAL A 64 3.86 4.38 -0.97
N SER A 65 4.16 4.38 -2.27
CA SER A 65 3.53 3.59 -3.31
C SER A 65 4.34 2.34 -3.57
N ILE A 66 3.80 1.16 -3.24
CA ILE A 66 4.52 -0.12 -3.35
C ILE A 66 3.93 -0.92 -4.50
N GLY A 67 4.77 -1.31 -5.45
CA GLY A 67 4.31 -1.86 -6.70
C GLY A 67 5.43 -2.34 -7.62
N ALA A 68 5.06 -2.60 -8.87
CA ALA A 68 6.00 -3.00 -9.91
C ALA A 68 5.54 -2.49 -11.28
N GLU A 69 6.49 -2.36 -12.20
CA GLU A 69 6.19 -2.10 -13.61
C GLU A 69 5.51 -3.31 -14.24
N GLN A 70 4.36 -3.09 -14.87
CA GLN A 70 3.55 -4.10 -15.54
C GLN A 70 2.98 -3.52 -16.83
N ALA A 71 3.31 -4.14 -17.96
CA ALA A 71 2.85 -3.70 -19.29
C ALA A 71 3.11 -2.19 -19.58
N GLY A 72 4.21 -1.65 -19.07
CA GLY A 72 4.62 -0.25 -19.28
C GLY A 72 4.06 0.76 -18.27
N ASP A 73 3.25 0.30 -17.30
CA ASP A 73 2.74 1.14 -16.22
C ASP A 73 3.18 0.63 -14.84
N TYR A 74 3.43 1.56 -13.92
CA TYR A 74 3.63 1.22 -12.52
C TYR A 74 2.30 0.88 -11.84
N ARG A 75 2.15 -0.37 -11.42
CA ARG A 75 0.95 -0.91 -10.79
C ARG A 75 1.19 -1.14 -9.30
N LEU A 76 0.31 -0.57 -8.48
CA LEU A 76 0.39 -0.56 -7.04
C LEU A 76 -0.34 -1.78 -6.44
N TYR A 77 0.27 -2.34 -5.41
CA TYR A 77 -0.33 -3.36 -4.56
C TYR A 77 -0.63 -2.84 -3.16
N TYR A 78 0.16 -1.87 -2.69
CA TYR A 78 -0.05 -1.16 -1.45
C TYR A 78 0.18 0.34 -1.64
N LEU A 79 -0.60 1.14 -0.92
CA LEU A 79 -0.40 2.58 -0.78
C LEU A 79 -0.46 2.91 0.71
N VAL A 80 0.61 3.48 1.24
CA VAL A 80 0.73 3.82 2.66
C VAL A 80 0.94 5.32 2.80
N GLY A 81 -0.01 6.03 3.40
CA GLY A 81 0.17 7.41 3.82
C GLY A 81 0.68 7.46 5.25
N ILE A 82 1.80 8.14 5.49
CA ILE A 82 2.42 8.38 6.78
C ILE A 82 2.22 9.85 7.13
N GLN A 83 1.61 10.12 8.28
CA GLN A 83 1.30 11.48 8.74
C GLN A 83 1.53 11.59 10.25
N PRO A 84 2.24 12.63 10.74
CA PRO A 84 2.33 12.91 12.15
C PRO A 84 0.97 13.41 12.68
N GLU A 85 0.58 12.95 13.85
CA GLU A 85 -0.62 13.36 14.58
C GLU A 85 -0.28 13.53 16.07
N GLY A 86 0.10 14.74 16.46
CA GLY A 86 0.61 15.02 17.80
C GLY A 86 1.90 14.24 18.08
N GLU A 87 1.90 13.46 19.17
CA GLU A 87 3.02 12.58 19.57
C GLU A 87 3.01 11.22 18.86
N ALA A 88 2.00 10.95 18.02
CA ALA A 88 1.85 9.69 17.29
C ALA A 88 2.09 9.88 15.78
N THR A 89 2.25 8.76 15.09
CA THR A 89 2.23 8.68 13.63
C THR A 89 1.04 7.83 13.20
N VAL A 90 0.25 8.36 12.27
CA VAL A 90 -0.84 7.65 11.60
C VAL A 90 -0.35 7.10 10.28
N LEU A 91 -0.60 5.80 10.08
CA LEU A 91 -0.45 5.12 8.80
C LEU A 91 -1.84 4.85 8.23
N SER A 92 -2.10 5.39 7.04
CA SER A 92 -3.29 5.09 6.24
C SER A 92 -2.92 4.10 5.14
N ILE A 93 -3.36 2.86 5.29
CA ILE A 93 -2.97 1.73 4.46
C ILE A 93 -4.11 1.38 3.53
N ARG A 94 -3.82 1.31 2.24
CA ARG A 94 -4.73 0.78 1.22
C ARG A 94 -4.01 -0.34 0.49
N ARG A 95 -4.74 -1.40 0.17
CA ARG A 95 -4.18 -2.58 -0.48
C ARG A 95 -5.14 -3.15 -1.52
N THR A 96 -4.57 -3.81 -2.51
CA THR A 96 -5.36 -4.60 -3.46
C THR A 96 -5.74 -5.95 -2.82
N ALA A 97 -6.75 -6.62 -3.37
CA ALA A 97 -7.04 -8.03 -3.06
C ALA A 97 -6.12 -9.01 -3.82
N ARG A 98 -5.16 -8.50 -4.61
CA ARG A 98 -4.29 -9.31 -5.47
C ARG A 98 -3.01 -9.66 -4.73
N ALA A 99 -2.48 -10.85 -5.02
CA ALA A 99 -1.18 -11.26 -4.51
C ALA A 99 -0.06 -10.46 -5.19
N PHE A 100 0.88 -9.96 -4.39
CA PHE A 100 2.13 -9.36 -4.85
C PHE A 100 3.27 -10.26 -4.40
N VAL A 101 3.84 -11.03 -5.33
CA VAL A 101 4.87 -12.04 -5.00
C VAL A 101 6.10 -11.44 -4.30
N PRO A 102 6.64 -10.27 -4.71
CA PRO A 102 7.79 -9.65 -4.02
C PRO A 102 7.52 -9.30 -2.56
N LEU A 103 6.28 -8.87 -2.26
CA LEU A 103 5.88 -8.49 -0.91
C LEU A 103 4.47 -9.04 -0.59
N PRO A 104 4.37 -10.33 -0.24
CA PRO A 104 3.08 -10.95 0.09
C PRO A 104 2.47 -10.31 1.35
N PRO A 105 1.14 -10.44 1.58
CA PRO A 105 0.47 -9.80 2.71
C PRO A 105 1.10 -10.06 4.08
N GLN A 106 1.62 -11.27 4.30
CA GLN A 106 2.29 -11.65 5.55
C GLN A 106 3.61 -10.88 5.75
N LYS A 107 4.40 -10.73 4.68
CA LYS A 107 5.65 -9.94 4.72
C LYS A 107 5.36 -8.45 4.88
N PHE A 108 4.31 -7.95 4.24
CA PHE A 108 3.87 -6.57 4.43
C PHE A 108 3.41 -6.32 5.88
N GLY A 109 2.66 -7.26 6.49
CA GLY A 109 2.30 -7.19 7.91
C GLY A 109 3.53 -7.15 8.81
N ALA A 110 4.49 -8.05 8.61
CA ALA A 110 5.74 -8.07 9.37
C ALA A 110 6.59 -6.79 9.19
N LEU A 111 6.56 -6.18 8.00
CA LEU A 111 7.18 -4.88 7.74
C LEU A 111 6.51 -3.78 8.58
N LEU A 112 5.17 -3.74 8.61
CA LEU A 112 4.43 -2.79 9.44
C LEU A 112 4.75 -2.98 10.92
N ASP A 113 4.80 -4.22 11.41
CA ASP A 113 5.11 -4.51 12.81
C ASP A 113 6.53 -4.10 13.20
N ARG A 114 7.48 -4.17 12.26
CA ARG A 114 8.86 -3.74 12.47
C ARG A 114 9.03 -2.23 12.42
N CYS A 115 8.46 -1.58 11.42
CA CYS A 115 8.69 -0.15 11.15
C CYS A 115 7.71 0.77 11.88
N ALA A 116 6.51 0.29 12.17
CA ALA A 116 5.42 1.03 12.79
C ALA A 116 4.59 0.11 13.71
N PRO A 117 5.19 -0.49 14.76
CA PRO A 117 4.49 -1.33 15.71
C PRO A 117 3.24 -0.62 16.22
N ALA A 118 2.12 -1.35 16.28
CA ALA A 118 0.85 -0.77 16.68
C ALA A 118 0.90 -0.41 18.17
N MET A 119 0.26 0.70 18.52
CA MET A 119 0.03 1.09 19.92
C MET A 119 -1.10 0.28 20.54
#